data_AF-A0A7Y2AUK1-F1
#
_entry.id   AF-A0A7Y2AUK1-F1
#
_cell.length_a   1.000
_cell.length_b   1.000
_cell.length_c   1.000
_cell.angle_alpha   90.00
_cell.angle_beta   90.00
_cell.angle_gamma   90.00
#
_symmetry.space_group_name_H-M   'P 1'
#
loop_
_entity.id
_entity.type
_entity.pdbx_description
1 polymer ?
#
loop_
_entity_poly.entity_id
_entity_poly.type
_entity_poly.pdbx_seq_one_letter_code
_entity_poly.pdbx_strand_id
1 'polypeptide(L)'
;MKRILAIAITGALFLTASCKQEKMVTSITSPSGTNSVAFNLASDGTPYYLVKHQNATVIDTSSLGFEFKEQPALKNGLKIVATSQNTLNETWEMPWGEQLQVENHYNELVVELEETTEPNRKITIYFRAYDDGVAFRYEFPEQATWSEALITEEHTQFNLTGDHTTWWIPGDWDIYEHLYSTTKFTEINALEKAHHENLASTYIPENAVNTPVSMRTEDGLHLSFHEASLVDYSGMT
;
A
#
# COMPACT_ATOMS: atom_id res chain seq x y z
N MET A 1 38.50 -37.68 -68.11
CA MET A 1 39.34 -36.94 -67.14
C MET A 1 38.49 -36.68 -65.91
N LYS A 2 38.99 -37.10 -64.75
CA LYS A 2 38.34 -37.04 -63.42
C LYS A 2 38.25 -35.60 -62.93
N ARG A 3 37.15 -35.20 -62.28
CA ARG A 3 37.08 -34.89 -60.84
C ARG A 3 35.70 -34.34 -60.46
N ILE A 4 35.07 -35.08 -59.56
CA ILE A 4 33.94 -34.69 -58.71
C ILE A 4 34.46 -33.65 -57.70
N LEU A 5 33.69 -32.59 -57.42
CA LEU A 5 33.83 -31.87 -56.15
C LEU A 5 32.43 -31.54 -55.61
N ALA A 6 32.01 -32.37 -54.67
CA ALA A 6 30.94 -32.08 -53.74
C ALA A 6 31.48 -31.13 -52.67
N ILE A 7 30.75 -30.06 -52.37
CA ILE A 7 30.95 -29.27 -51.15
C ILE A 7 29.60 -29.24 -50.43
N ALA A 8 29.51 -30.09 -49.42
CA ALA A 8 28.62 -29.91 -48.28
C ALA A 8 29.30 -28.93 -47.31
N ILE A 9 28.56 -27.97 -46.74
CA ILE A 9 28.80 -27.37 -45.41
C ILE A 9 27.50 -26.61 -45.06
N THR A 10 26.63 -27.23 -44.26
CA THR A 10 26.46 -27.07 -42.80
C THR A 10 25.53 -25.91 -42.47
N GLY A 11 24.36 -26.25 -41.93
CA GLY A 11 23.32 -25.32 -41.55
C GLY A 11 23.69 -24.44 -40.36
N ALA A 12 23.04 -23.28 -40.32
CA ALA A 12 22.91 -22.46 -39.12
C ALA A 12 21.41 -22.14 -38.98
N LEU A 13 20.75 -22.95 -38.16
CA LEU A 13 19.36 -22.74 -37.75
C LEU A 13 19.37 -21.66 -36.67
N PHE A 14 19.15 -20.40 -37.04
CA PHE A 14 18.94 -19.31 -36.09
C PHE A 14 17.51 -19.36 -35.57
N LEU A 15 17.29 -20.16 -34.53
CA LEU A 15 16.11 -20.08 -33.67
C LEU A 15 16.45 -19.17 -32.48
N THR A 16 16.36 -17.85 -32.69
CA THR A 16 16.27 -16.90 -31.57
C THR A 16 14.79 -16.67 -31.27
N ALA A 17 14.11 -17.67 -30.74
CA ALA A 17 12.90 -17.45 -29.96
C ALA A 17 13.37 -16.94 -28.58
N SER A 18 13.75 -15.67 -28.51
CA SER A 18 13.86 -14.97 -27.25
C SER A 18 12.43 -14.80 -26.75
N CYS A 19 11.98 -15.71 -25.89
CA CYS A 19 10.89 -15.41 -24.98
C CYS A 19 11.31 -14.16 -24.23
N LYS A 20 10.71 -13.01 -24.57
CA LYS A 20 10.62 -11.91 -23.63
C LYS A 20 9.94 -12.50 -22.40
N GLN A 21 10.72 -12.74 -21.37
CA GLN A 21 10.19 -12.94 -20.05
C GLN A 21 9.45 -11.64 -19.75
N GLU A 22 8.12 -11.66 -19.85
CA GLU A 22 7.30 -10.55 -19.44
C GLU A 22 7.70 -10.25 -18.01
N LYS A 23 8.34 -9.10 -17.83
CA LYS A 23 8.71 -8.59 -16.53
C LYS A 23 7.38 -8.45 -15.81
N MET A 24 7.10 -9.33 -14.85
CA MET A 24 5.89 -9.30 -14.02
C MET A 24 5.65 -7.84 -13.63
N VAL A 25 4.60 -7.25 -14.21
CA VAL A 25 4.19 -5.89 -13.92
C VAL A 25 3.39 -5.99 -12.64
N THR A 26 4.06 -5.89 -11.50
CA THR A 26 3.36 -5.83 -10.21
C THR A 26 2.90 -4.40 -9.95
N SER A 27 2.07 -3.88 -10.84
CA SER A 27 1.45 -2.56 -10.71
C SER A 27 0.04 -2.56 -11.29
N ILE A 28 -0.80 -1.67 -10.77
CA ILE A 28 -2.15 -1.46 -11.26
C ILE A 28 -2.43 0.03 -11.42
N THR A 29 -3.16 0.38 -12.47
CA THR A 29 -3.62 1.76 -12.73
C THR A 29 -5.11 1.84 -12.48
N SER A 30 -5.58 2.98 -11.99
CA SER A 30 -6.99 3.35 -11.96
C SER A 30 -7.66 3.27 -13.35
N PRO A 31 -8.99 3.18 -13.44
CA PRO A 31 -9.71 3.10 -14.73
C PRO A 31 -9.34 4.20 -15.74
N SER A 32 -9.18 5.45 -15.28
CA SER A 32 -8.74 6.58 -16.11
C SER A 32 -7.23 6.59 -16.39
N GLY A 33 -6.45 5.81 -15.63
CA GLY A 33 -4.98 5.84 -15.64
C GLY A 33 -4.37 6.99 -14.84
N THR A 34 -5.19 7.79 -14.13
CA THR A 34 -4.73 8.96 -13.35
C THR A 34 -3.87 8.55 -12.16
N ASN A 35 -4.33 7.58 -11.38
CA ASN A 35 -3.59 7.02 -10.26
C ASN A 35 -3.01 5.64 -10.61
N SER A 36 -1.86 5.30 -10.02
CA SER A 36 -1.30 3.96 -10.11
C SER A 36 -0.58 3.56 -8.82
N VAL A 37 -0.66 2.28 -8.46
CA VAL A 37 0.13 1.68 -7.41
C VAL A 37 1.09 0.68 -8.02
N ALA A 38 2.36 0.73 -7.64
CA ALA A 38 3.33 -0.31 -7.95
C ALA A 38 3.81 -0.95 -6.65
N PHE A 39 3.89 -2.27 -6.65
CA PHE A 39 4.37 -3.08 -5.54
C PHE A 39 5.61 -3.85 -5.97
N ASN A 40 6.57 -4.03 -5.06
CA ASN A 40 7.70 -4.90 -5.31
C ASN A 40 8.31 -5.38 -3.99
N LEU A 41 9.30 -6.26 -4.11
CA LEU A 41 10.15 -6.68 -3.00
C LEU A 41 11.54 -6.08 -3.17
N ALA A 42 12.15 -5.62 -2.08
CA ALA A 42 13.56 -5.27 -2.05
C ALA A 42 14.42 -6.55 -2.21
N SER A 43 15.74 -6.38 -2.35
CA SER A 43 16.65 -7.52 -2.53
C SER A 43 16.65 -8.52 -1.37
N ASP A 44 16.23 -8.08 -0.18
CA ASP A 44 16.11 -8.90 1.02
C ASP A 44 14.68 -9.45 1.23
N GLY A 45 13.76 -9.22 0.29
CA GLY A 45 12.37 -9.65 0.39
C GLY A 45 11.47 -8.71 1.21
N THR A 46 11.92 -7.50 1.56
CA THR A 46 11.06 -6.49 2.19
C THR A 46 9.98 -6.01 1.21
N PRO A 47 8.69 -6.12 1.53
CA PRO A 47 7.63 -5.65 0.64
C PRO A 47 7.49 -4.13 0.74
N TYR A 48 7.35 -3.49 -0.42
CA TYR A 48 7.11 -2.05 -0.49
C TYR A 48 6.18 -1.71 -1.65
N TYR A 49 5.56 -0.54 -1.54
CA TYR A 49 4.77 0.05 -2.61
C TYR A 49 5.16 1.51 -2.86
N LEU A 50 4.72 2.03 -4.00
CA LEU A 50 4.73 3.45 -4.34
C LEU A 50 3.43 3.81 -5.04
N VAL A 51 3.04 5.06 -4.93
CA VAL A 51 1.83 5.60 -5.56
C VAL A 51 2.21 6.75 -6.47
N LYS A 52 1.62 6.78 -7.66
CA LYS A 52 1.73 7.90 -8.58
C LYS A 52 0.36 8.51 -8.89
N HIS A 53 0.34 9.82 -9.03
CA HIS A 53 -0.75 10.62 -9.58
C HIS A 53 -0.24 11.34 -10.82
N GLN A 54 -0.89 11.16 -11.97
CA GLN A 54 -0.48 11.77 -13.26
C GLN A 54 1.02 11.57 -13.59
N ASN A 55 1.54 10.36 -13.34
CA ASN A 55 2.95 9.96 -13.46
C ASN A 55 3.93 10.55 -12.43
N ALA A 56 3.53 11.51 -11.59
CA ALA A 56 4.33 12.00 -10.47
C ALA A 56 4.20 11.08 -9.27
N THR A 57 5.32 10.71 -8.63
CA THR A 57 5.29 9.96 -7.36
C THR A 57 4.71 10.86 -6.28
N VAL A 58 3.69 10.37 -5.57
CA VAL A 58 3.05 11.08 -4.45
C VAL A 58 3.28 10.39 -3.12
N ILE A 59 3.39 9.05 -3.15
CA ILE A 59 3.92 8.22 -2.06
C ILE A 59 5.12 7.49 -2.62
N ASP A 60 6.30 7.75 -2.05
CA ASP A 60 7.53 7.06 -2.45
C ASP A 60 7.60 5.68 -1.79
N THR A 61 8.66 4.95 -2.07
CA THR A 61 9.02 3.64 -1.55
C THR A 61 8.67 3.55 -0.06
N SER A 62 7.57 2.86 0.22
CA SER A 62 6.95 2.73 1.54
C SER A 62 6.84 1.26 1.89
N SER A 63 7.51 0.84 2.97
CA SER A 63 7.48 -0.56 3.38
C SER A 63 6.15 -0.96 4.00
N LEU A 64 5.92 -2.26 4.02
CA LEU A 64 4.76 -2.90 4.62
C LEU A 64 5.27 -4.00 5.55
N GLY A 65 4.65 -4.23 6.70
CA GLY A 65 5.12 -5.27 7.62
C GLY A 65 4.43 -5.23 8.97
N PHE A 66 4.71 -6.25 9.78
CA PHE A 66 4.07 -6.45 11.09
C PHE A 66 5.04 -7.02 12.11
N GLU A 67 4.83 -6.63 13.37
CA GLU A 67 5.31 -7.36 14.53
C GLU A 67 4.16 -8.09 15.21
N PHE A 68 4.49 -9.25 15.77
CA PHE A 68 3.51 -10.11 16.41
C PHE A 68 4.00 -10.52 17.79
N LYS A 69 3.04 -10.74 18.69
CA LYS A 69 3.32 -11.28 20.01
C LYS A 69 3.85 -12.71 19.88
N GLU A 70 5.01 -12.97 20.50
CA GLU A 70 5.61 -14.32 20.62
C GLU A 70 5.89 -15.01 19.27
N GLN A 71 5.94 -14.26 18.17
CA GLN A 71 6.17 -14.74 16.81
C GLN A 71 7.21 -13.84 16.13
N PRO A 72 8.01 -14.35 15.18
CA PRO A 72 8.91 -13.51 14.40
C PRO A 72 8.14 -12.42 13.63
N ALA A 73 8.72 -11.23 13.50
CA ALA A 73 8.17 -10.16 12.68
C ALA A 73 8.05 -10.59 11.20
N LEU A 74 7.00 -10.12 10.52
CA LEU A 74 6.84 -10.25 9.08
C LEU A 74 7.26 -8.93 8.44
N LYS A 75 8.55 -8.83 8.08
CA LYS A 75 9.14 -7.58 7.56
C LYS A 75 9.98 -7.74 6.30
N ASN A 76 10.60 -8.90 6.12
CA ASN A 76 11.45 -9.21 4.98
C ASN A 76 11.48 -10.73 4.75
N GLY A 77 12.32 -11.17 3.81
CA GLY A 77 12.42 -12.59 3.47
C GLY A 77 11.15 -13.15 2.82
N LEU A 78 10.31 -12.30 2.22
CA LEU A 78 9.14 -12.72 1.45
C LEU A 78 9.50 -13.00 -0.01
N LYS A 79 8.70 -13.82 -0.67
CA LYS A 79 8.67 -14.00 -2.12
C LYS A 79 7.24 -13.79 -2.62
N ILE A 80 7.09 -13.29 -3.84
CA ILE A 80 5.80 -13.26 -4.53
C ILE A 80 5.50 -14.69 -5.00
N VAL A 81 4.38 -15.24 -4.53
CA VAL A 81 3.88 -16.57 -4.92
C VAL A 81 3.01 -16.44 -6.17
N ALA A 82 2.09 -15.48 -6.16
CA ALA A 82 1.18 -15.21 -7.25
C ALA A 82 0.77 -13.75 -7.27
N THR A 83 0.33 -13.29 -8.43
CA THR A 83 -0.36 -12.01 -8.58
C THR A 83 -1.57 -12.21 -9.46
N SER A 84 -2.68 -11.57 -9.13
CA SER A 84 -3.85 -11.49 -10.00
C SER A 84 -4.37 -10.07 -10.09
N GLN A 85 -5.08 -9.76 -11.16
CA GLN A 85 -5.71 -8.45 -11.36
C GLN A 85 -7.18 -8.64 -11.71
N ASN A 86 -8.02 -7.72 -11.26
CA ASN A 86 -9.43 -7.68 -11.58
C ASN A 86 -9.91 -6.23 -11.73
N THR A 87 -11.08 -6.05 -12.31
CA THR A 87 -11.77 -4.76 -12.37
C THR A 87 -13.16 -4.93 -11.78
N LEU A 88 -13.57 -3.98 -10.94
CA LEU A 88 -14.95 -3.85 -10.51
C LEU A 88 -15.49 -2.54 -11.07
N ASN A 89 -16.69 -2.57 -11.65
CA ASN A 89 -17.47 -1.39 -11.98
C ASN A 89 -18.92 -1.70 -11.66
N GLU A 90 -19.41 -1.13 -10.58
CA GLU A 90 -20.80 -1.26 -10.15
C GLU A 90 -21.32 0.06 -9.59
N THR A 91 -22.63 0.11 -9.41
CA THR A 91 -23.30 1.23 -8.74
C THR A 91 -24.23 0.67 -7.68
N TRP A 92 -24.26 1.31 -6.52
CA TRP A 92 -25.14 0.95 -5.42
C TRP A 92 -25.88 2.17 -4.87
N GLU A 93 -27.04 1.93 -4.25
CA GLU A 93 -27.90 2.99 -3.71
C GLU A 93 -27.68 3.16 -2.20
N MET A 94 -27.42 4.39 -1.76
CA MET A 94 -27.34 4.73 -0.34
C MET A 94 -28.73 4.84 0.26
N PRO A 95 -29.03 4.17 1.40
CA PRO A 95 -30.30 4.38 2.11
C PRO A 95 -30.41 5.80 2.68
N TRP A 96 -29.27 6.45 2.94
CA TRP A 96 -29.11 7.84 3.36
C TRP A 96 -27.66 8.25 3.08
N GLY A 97 -27.41 9.51 2.74
CA GLY A 97 -26.06 10.02 2.45
C GLY A 97 -26.09 11.26 1.56
N GLU A 98 -24.91 11.70 1.11
CA GLU A 98 -24.75 12.92 0.31
C GLU A 98 -25.22 12.78 -1.15
N GLN A 99 -25.35 11.54 -1.64
CA GLN A 99 -25.82 11.20 -2.98
C GLN A 99 -26.67 9.92 -2.95
N LEU A 100 -27.59 9.75 -3.90
CA LEU A 100 -28.44 8.55 -3.94
C LEU A 100 -27.69 7.33 -4.51
N GLN A 101 -26.98 7.52 -5.62
CA GLN A 101 -26.25 6.48 -6.34
C GLN A 101 -24.74 6.70 -6.18
N VAL A 102 -24.01 5.65 -5.82
CA VAL A 102 -22.56 5.69 -5.62
C VAL A 102 -21.91 4.73 -6.61
N GLU A 103 -21.00 5.26 -7.44
CA GLU A 103 -20.17 4.45 -8.34
C GLU A 103 -19.01 3.83 -7.54
N ASN A 104 -18.81 2.53 -7.70
CA ASN A 104 -17.68 1.78 -7.17
C ASN A 104 -16.90 1.20 -8.35
N HIS A 105 -15.89 1.95 -8.81
CA HIS A 105 -15.14 1.62 -10.01
C HIS A 105 -13.63 1.69 -9.73
N TYR A 106 -12.99 0.52 -9.76
CA TYR A 106 -11.57 0.38 -9.51
C TYR A 106 -10.97 -0.78 -10.28
N ASN A 107 -9.65 -0.72 -10.44
CA ASN A 107 -8.85 -1.87 -10.80
C ASN A 107 -8.13 -2.38 -9.54
N GLU A 108 -8.07 -3.70 -9.37
CA GLU A 108 -7.49 -4.38 -8.22
C GLU A 108 -6.26 -5.19 -8.61
N LEU A 109 -5.26 -5.17 -7.76
CA LEU A 109 -4.10 -6.06 -7.78
C LEU A 109 -4.06 -6.83 -6.47
N VAL A 110 -4.05 -8.16 -6.58
CA VAL A 110 -3.86 -9.07 -5.46
C VAL A 110 -2.44 -9.62 -5.54
N VAL A 111 -1.69 -9.49 -4.45
CA VAL A 111 -0.32 -10.00 -4.32
C VAL A 111 -0.27 -11.02 -3.20
N GLU A 112 -0.03 -12.28 -3.55
CA GLU A 112 0.15 -13.36 -2.58
C GLU A 112 1.65 -13.50 -2.26
N LEU A 113 1.98 -13.42 -0.97
CA LEU A 113 3.34 -13.47 -0.45
C LEU A 113 3.51 -14.67 0.47
N GLU A 114 4.72 -15.21 0.51
CA GLU A 114 5.12 -16.27 1.44
C GLU A 114 6.52 -16.01 1.96
N GLU A 115 6.76 -16.27 3.24
CA GLU A 115 8.12 -16.27 3.79
C GLU A 115 8.97 -17.38 3.14
N THR A 116 10.21 -17.03 2.81
CA THR A 116 11.18 -17.95 2.20
C THR A 116 11.78 -18.94 3.19
N THR A 117 11.64 -18.67 4.48
CA THR A 117 12.12 -19.50 5.59
C THR A 117 10.99 -19.82 6.54
N GLU A 118 11.15 -20.86 7.34
CA GLU A 118 10.23 -21.18 8.44
C GLU A 118 9.92 -19.92 9.28
N PRO A 119 8.66 -19.70 9.64
CA PRO A 119 7.53 -20.63 9.53
C PRO A 119 6.84 -20.70 8.16
N ASN A 120 7.34 -20.02 7.11
CA ASN A 120 6.72 -20.00 5.78
C ASN A 120 5.28 -19.45 5.78
N ARG A 121 5.02 -18.42 6.60
CA ARG A 121 3.70 -17.79 6.66
C ARG A 121 3.33 -17.18 5.32
N LYS A 122 2.04 -17.24 5.02
CA LYS A 122 1.40 -16.62 3.86
C LYS A 122 0.62 -15.40 4.27
N ILE A 123 0.70 -14.36 3.45
CA ILE A 123 -0.06 -13.12 3.58
C ILE A 123 -0.45 -12.65 2.19
N THR A 124 -1.64 -12.06 2.06
CA THR A 124 -2.10 -11.47 0.81
C THR A 124 -2.25 -9.97 0.99
N ILE A 125 -1.83 -9.20 -0.02
CA ILE A 125 -2.05 -7.75 -0.06
C ILE A 125 -2.93 -7.42 -1.24
N TYR A 126 -4.02 -6.71 -0.97
CA TYR A 126 -4.95 -6.22 -1.98
C TYR A 126 -4.68 -4.74 -2.18
N PHE A 127 -4.52 -4.31 -3.43
CA PHE A 127 -4.45 -2.90 -3.82
C PHE A 127 -5.63 -2.59 -4.75
N ARG A 128 -6.36 -1.51 -4.48
CA ARG A 128 -7.40 -0.97 -5.37
C ARG A 128 -6.99 0.43 -5.81
N ALA A 129 -6.98 0.66 -7.10
CA ALA A 129 -6.75 1.97 -7.69
C ALA A 129 -8.05 2.54 -8.23
N TYR A 130 -8.49 3.64 -7.64
CA TYR A 130 -9.63 4.46 -8.04
C TYR A 130 -9.11 5.71 -8.77
N ASP A 131 -9.97 6.40 -9.51
CA ASP A 131 -9.59 7.62 -10.24
C ASP A 131 -9.25 8.80 -9.31
N ASP A 132 -9.74 8.76 -8.07
CA ASP A 132 -9.57 9.77 -7.02
C ASP A 132 -8.71 9.31 -5.84
N GLY A 133 -8.29 8.04 -5.80
CA GLY A 133 -7.45 7.54 -4.71
C GLY A 133 -6.94 6.13 -4.89
N VAL A 134 -6.24 5.64 -3.87
CA VAL A 134 -5.78 4.26 -3.78
C VAL A 134 -6.12 3.72 -2.40
N ALA A 135 -6.48 2.44 -2.33
CA ALA A 135 -6.74 1.74 -1.09
C ALA A 135 -5.96 0.43 -1.08
N PHE A 136 -5.55 -0.02 0.10
CA PHE A 136 -4.98 -1.35 0.24
C PHE A 136 -5.34 -1.96 1.59
N ARG A 137 -5.24 -3.28 1.66
CA ARG A 137 -5.40 -4.04 2.91
C ARG A 137 -4.57 -5.31 2.88
N TYR A 138 -4.34 -5.84 4.06
CA TYR A 138 -3.75 -7.16 4.26
C TYR A 138 -4.84 -8.19 4.52
N GLU A 139 -4.54 -9.44 4.18
CA GLU A 139 -5.30 -10.60 4.60
C GLU A 139 -4.35 -11.65 5.14
N PHE A 140 -4.67 -12.15 6.33
CA PHE A 140 -3.99 -13.24 6.99
C PHE A 140 -4.81 -14.52 6.80
N PRO A 141 -4.53 -15.34 5.77
CA PRO A 141 -5.31 -16.53 5.51
C PRO A 141 -5.12 -17.58 6.61
N GLU A 142 -6.14 -18.40 6.83
CA GLU A 142 -6.05 -19.60 7.66
C GLU A 142 -4.96 -20.53 7.11
N GLN A 143 -4.07 -21.00 7.98
CA GLN A 143 -2.90 -21.80 7.61
C GLN A 143 -2.36 -22.56 8.82
N ALA A 144 -1.57 -23.61 8.59
CA ALA A 144 -1.08 -24.48 9.67
C ALA A 144 -0.10 -23.81 10.64
N THR A 145 0.52 -22.69 10.24
CA THR A 145 1.60 -22.02 10.97
C THR A 145 1.10 -21.11 12.08
N TRP A 146 -0.18 -20.70 12.04
CA TRP A 146 -0.84 -19.91 13.07
C TRP A 146 -2.36 -20.15 13.07
N SER A 147 -3.00 -20.03 14.22
CA SER A 147 -4.47 -19.95 14.29
C SER A 147 -4.95 -18.52 14.49
N GLU A 148 -4.07 -17.64 14.97
CA GLU A 148 -4.33 -16.24 15.27
C GLU A 148 -3.08 -15.40 14.96
N ALA A 149 -3.29 -14.19 14.45
CA ALA A 149 -2.25 -13.18 14.26
C ALA A 149 -2.37 -12.11 15.35
N LEU A 150 -1.63 -12.29 16.46
CA LEU A 150 -1.63 -11.34 17.57
C LEU A 150 -0.67 -10.18 17.27
N ILE A 151 -1.16 -9.12 16.64
CA ILE A 151 -0.35 -7.98 16.18
C ILE A 151 0.07 -7.11 17.37
N THR A 152 1.34 -6.75 17.42
CA THR A 152 1.87 -5.75 18.36
C THR A 152 2.15 -4.42 17.70
N GLU A 153 2.61 -4.42 16.45
CA GLU A 153 2.85 -3.22 15.66
C GLU A 153 2.55 -3.49 14.18
N GLU A 154 1.99 -2.49 13.50
CA GLU A 154 1.85 -2.45 12.05
C GLU A 154 2.84 -1.43 11.48
N HIS A 155 3.74 -1.89 10.61
CA HIS A 155 4.80 -1.08 9.99
C HIS A 155 4.41 -0.61 8.58
N THR A 156 3.15 -0.24 8.38
CA THR A 156 2.66 0.35 7.13
C THR A 156 3.17 1.78 6.99
N GLN A 157 3.90 2.06 5.92
CA GLN A 157 4.45 3.39 5.67
C GLN A 157 3.66 4.18 4.63
N PHE A 158 3.72 5.51 4.78
CA PHE A 158 3.32 6.49 3.78
C PHE A 158 4.46 7.51 3.65
N ASN A 159 5.48 7.16 2.86
CA ASN A 159 6.66 8.00 2.68
C ASN A 159 6.34 9.18 1.76
N LEU A 160 6.11 10.34 2.37
CA LEU A 160 5.77 11.59 1.67
C LEU A 160 6.92 12.07 0.79
N THR A 161 6.58 12.78 -0.28
CA THR A 161 7.55 13.31 -1.25
C THR A 161 8.00 14.73 -0.96
N GLY A 162 7.47 15.37 0.10
CA GLY A 162 7.87 16.70 0.51
C GLY A 162 7.25 17.13 1.83
N ASP A 163 7.60 18.35 2.24
CA ASP A 163 7.10 18.96 3.47
C ASP A 163 5.80 19.74 3.21
N HIS A 164 4.70 18.98 3.21
CA HIS A 164 3.38 19.46 2.82
C HIS A 164 2.77 20.38 3.89
N THR A 165 1.85 21.25 3.48
CA THR A 165 0.98 21.94 4.44
C THR A 165 -0.05 20.94 4.94
N THR A 166 -0.16 20.77 6.25
CA THR A 166 -0.96 19.71 6.88
C THR A 166 -2.01 20.32 7.79
N TRP A 167 -3.24 19.82 7.70
CA TRP A 167 -4.33 20.09 8.63
C TRP A 167 -4.58 18.84 9.47
N TRP A 168 -4.35 18.96 10.78
CA TRP A 168 -4.29 17.80 11.67
C TRP A 168 -4.83 18.11 13.07
N ILE A 169 -5.22 17.05 13.76
CA ILE A 169 -5.45 16.99 15.21
C ILE A 169 -4.51 15.92 15.80
N PRO A 170 -4.08 16.02 17.07
CA PRO A 170 -3.13 15.07 17.65
C PRO A 170 -3.68 13.64 17.65
N GLY A 171 -2.74 12.69 17.64
CA GLY A 171 -2.91 11.26 17.86
C GLY A 171 -3.45 10.96 19.26
N ASP A 172 -4.72 11.23 19.52
CA ASP A 172 -5.35 11.07 20.84
C ASP A 172 -6.23 9.81 20.85
N TRP A 173 -5.90 8.88 21.75
CA TRP A 173 -6.56 7.57 21.81
C TRP A 173 -7.90 7.61 22.57
N ASP A 174 -8.20 8.71 23.26
CA ASP A 174 -9.46 8.86 24.01
C ASP A 174 -10.50 9.70 23.25
N ILE A 175 -10.09 10.74 22.52
CA ILE A 175 -11.00 11.75 21.96
C ILE A 175 -10.57 12.32 20.60
N TYR A 176 -11.51 12.94 19.89
CA TYR A 176 -11.27 13.69 18.63
C TYR A 176 -11.59 15.19 18.76
N GLU A 177 -11.75 15.70 19.98
CA GLU A 177 -12.33 17.04 20.26
C GLU A 177 -11.30 18.18 20.21
N HIS A 178 -10.17 17.97 19.54
CA HIS A 178 -9.13 18.97 19.36
C HIS A 178 -9.46 19.90 18.19
N LEU A 179 -9.06 21.17 18.29
CA LEU A 179 -9.09 22.07 17.13
C LEU A 179 -7.96 21.71 16.16
N TYR A 180 -8.26 21.82 14.87
CA TYR A 180 -7.27 21.61 13.81
C TYR A 180 -6.11 22.60 13.92
N SER A 181 -4.91 22.07 13.79
CA SER A 181 -3.68 22.83 13.57
C SER A 181 -3.36 22.89 12.08
N THR A 182 -2.72 23.96 11.63
CA THR A 182 -2.22 24.10 10.27
C THR A 182 -0.72 24.39 10.33
N THR A 183 0.10 23.44 9.93
CA THR A 183 1.56 23.52 10.01
C THR A 183 2.18 22.93 8.75
N LYS A 184 3.51 23.00 8.62
CA LYS A 184 4.23 22.03 7.80
C LYS A 184 4.23 20.65 8.44
N PHE A 185 4.39 19.59 7.65
CA PHE A 185 4.47 18.22 8.15
C PHE A 185 5.65 18.06 9.13
N THR A 186 6.80 18.65 8.82
CA THR A 186 7.98 18.61 9.71
C THR A 186 7.83 19.42 11.00
N GLU A 187 6.81 20.27 11.07
CA GLU A 187 6.51 21.14 12.22
C GLU A 187 5.42 20.56 13.14
N ILE A 188 4.93 19.34 12.87
CA ILE A 188 3.93 18.69 13.71
C ILE A 188 4.50 18.41 15.11
N ASN A 189 3.80 18.93 16.12
CA ASN A 189 4.08 18.69 17.54
C ASN A 189 2.78 18.37 18.28
N ALA A 190 2.31 17.13 18.17
CA ALA A 190 1.08 16.65 18.79
C ALA A 190 1.18 16.59 20.32
N LEU A 191 2.37 16.32 20.85
CA LEU A 191 2.62 16.22 22.30
C LEU A 191 2.35 17.55 23.03
N GLU A 192 2.48 18.69 22.36
CA GLU A 192 2.08 19.99 22.94
C GLU A 192 0.57 20.09 23.24
N LYS A 193 -0.25 19.21 22.66
CA LYS A 193 -1.71 19.18 22.88
C LYS A 193 -2.13 18.25 24.03
N ALA A 194 -1.21 17.49 24.63
CA ALA A 194 -1.48 16.46 25.65
C ALA A 194 -2.05 16.98 26.99
N HIS A 195 -2.01 18.28 27.25
CA HIS A 195 -2.41 18.87 28.54
C HIS A 195 -3.39 20.05 28.40
N HIS A 196 -4.29 19.97 27.41
CA HIS A 196 -5.23 21.05 27.16
C HIS A 196 -6.24 21.23 28.31
N GLU A 197 -6.24 22.42 28.93
CA GLU A 197 -7.00 22.71 30.17
C GLU A 197 -8.52 22.50 30.07
N ASN A 198 -9.07 22.54 28.85
CA ASN A 198 -10.52 22.44 28.60
C ASN A 198 -10.97 21.05 28.11
N LEU A 199 -10.08 20.05 28.03
CA LEU A 199 -10.43 18.69 27.62
C LEU A 199 -10.51 17.77 28.84
N ALA A 200 -11.59 16.99 28.92
CA ALA A 200 -11.91 16.18 30.10
C ALA A 200 -11.12 14.86 30.17
N SER A 201 -10.73 14.28 29.04
CA SER A 201 -9.86 13.11 28.89
C SER A 201 -9.00 13.33 27.65
N THR A 202 -7.70 13.09 27.75
CA THR A 202 -6.77 13.16 26.62
C THR A 202 -5.60 12.23 26.87
N TYR A 203 -5.25 11.41 25.88
CA TYR A 203 -4.10 10.54 25.93
C TYR A 203 -3.37 10.56 24.59
N ILE A 204 -2.30 11.35 24.53
CA ILE A 204 -1.45 11.55 23.34
C ILE A 204 -0.06 11.00 23.67
N PRO A 205 0.19 9.69 23.47
CA PRO A 205 1.44 9.06 23.86
C PRO A 205 2.59 9.36 22.90
N GLU A 206 2.28 9.66 21.64
CA GLU A 206 3.25 9.78 20.55
C GLU A 206 3.09 11.09 19.78
N ASN A 207 4.13 11.50 19.05
CA ASN A 207 4.03 12.61 18.11
C ASN A 207 3.33 12.18 16.80
N ALA A 208 2.08 11.76 16.93
CA ALA A 208 1.23 11.21 15.88
C ALA A 208 -0.01 12.09 15.64
N VAL A 209 -0.79 11.81 14.60
CA VAL A 209 -1.99 12.60 14.24
C VAL A 209 -3.16 11.67 13.94
N ASN A 210 -4.36 11.98 14.42
CA ASN A 210 -5.52 11.16 14.04
C ASN A 210 -5.79 11.27 12.54
N THR A 211 -6.29 10.18 11.97
CA THR A 211 -6.82 10.19 10.61
C THR A 211 -8.33 10.52 10.62
N PRO A 212 -8.89 11.15 9.57
CA PRO A 212 -8.24 11.55 8.32
C PRO A 212 -7.29 12.74 8.51
N VAL A 213 -6.03 12.58 8.09
CA VAL A 213 -5.08 13.69 8.00
C VAL A 213 -5.03 14.21 6.58
N SER A 214 -5.27 15.51 6.42
CA SER A 214 -5.32 16.16 5.11
C SER A 214 -4.07 17.01 4.89
N MET A 215 -3.54 16.97 3.67
CA MET A 215 -2.34 17.69 3.27
C MET A 215 -2.53 18.37 1.91
N ARG A 216 -1.80 19.46 1.68
CA ARG A 216 -1.64 20.08 0.37
C ARG A 216 -0.16 20.22 0.04
N THR A 217 0.22 19.70 -1.11
CA THR A 217 1.56 19.80 -1.66
C THR A 217 1.84 21.23 -2.14
N GLU A 218 3.11 21.53 -2.47
CA GLU A 218 3.48 22.85 -2.99
C GLU A 218 2.89 23.13 -4.38
N ASP A 219 2.74 22.09 -5.21
CA ASP A 219 2.11 22.14 -6.53
C ASP A 219 0.57 22.07 -6.50
N GLY A 220 -0.03 22.01 -5.30
CA GLY A 220 -1.47 22.17 -5.10
C GLY A 220 -2.29 20.87 -5.12
N LEU A 221 -1.66 19.71 -5.22
CA LEU A 221 -2.31 18.42 -5.02
C LEU A 221 -2.78 18.32 -3.56
N HIS A 222 -3.98 17.79 -3.37
CA HIS A 222 -4.53 17.49 -2.05
C HIS A 222 -4.41 16.00 -1.79
N LEU A 223 -3.93 15.64 -0.61
CA LEU A 223 -3.78 14.26 -0.14
C LEU A 223 -4.61 14.12 1.13
N SER A 224 -5.24 12.96 1.33
CA SER A 224 -5.89 12.60 2.58
C SER A 224 -5.57 11.15 2.90
N PHE A 225 -5.08 10.89 4.10
CA PHE A 225 -4.74 9.55 4.58
C PHE A 225 -5.75 9.14 5.64
N HIS A 226 -6.36 7.98 5.46
CA HIS A 226 -7.36 7.44 6.36
C HIS A 226 -7.45 5.92 6.23
N GLU A 227 -8.30 5.33 7.05
CA GLU A 227 -8.66 3.93 7.01
C GLU A 227 -10.16 3.78 6.68
N ALA A 228 -10.55 2.58 6.28
CA ALA A 228 -11.94 2.25 5.97
C ALA A 228 -12.26 0.83 6.43
N SER A 229 -13.50 0.60 6.85
CA SER A 229 -13.95 -0.70 7.38
C SER A 229 -13.16 -1.17 8.61
N LEU A 230 -12.91 -0.26 9.57
CA LEU A 230 -12.31 -0.59 10.87
C LEU A 230 -13.26 -1.47 11.69
N VAL A 231 -13.05 -2.79 11.62
CA VAL A 231 -13.85 -3.82 12.30
C VAL A 231 -12.89 -4.86 12.86
N ASP A 232 -13.07 -5.22 14.15
CA ASP A 232 -12.21 -6.17 14.86
C ASP A 232 -10.70 -5.87 14.76
N TYR A 233 -10.35 -4.58 14.73
CA TYR A 233 -8.97 -4.08 14.64
C TYR A 233 -8.82 -2.78 15.46
N SER A 234 -7.59 -2.40 15.79
CA SER A 234 -7.31 -1.12 16.47
C SER A 234 -7.36 0.04 15.48
N GLY A 235 -7.82 1.21 15.91
CA GLY A 235 -7.77 2.42 15.08
C GLY A 235 -6.33 2.86 14.80
N MET A 236 -6.12 3.52 13.66
CA MET A 236 -4.81 3.99 13.17
C MET A 236 -4.60 5.48 13.48
N THR A 237 -3.42 5.81 14.01
CA THR A 237 -2.94 7.18 14.32
C THR A 237 -1.53 7.41 13.79
#